data_AF-A0A2C5WXN8-F1
#
_entry.id   AF-A0A2C5WXN8-F1
#
_cell.length_a   1.000
_cell.length_b   1.000
_cell.length_c   1.000
_cell.angle_alpha   90.00
_cell.angle_beta   90.00
_cell.angle_gamma   90.00
#
_symmetry.space_group_name_H-M   'P 1'
#
loop_
_entity.id
_entity.type
_entity.pdbx_description
1 polymer ?
#
loop_
_entity_poly.entity_id
_entity_poly.type
_entity_poly.pdbx_seq_one_letter_code
_entity_poly.pdbx_strand_id
1 'polypeptide(L)'
;MLIDLDLAKVLDSEPSGARHRTGTMQFIAIEVLRKKDHTYRHDLESFFYVLLWMCAHQAWSNGFAGKEIPAKYSRLRKWEIGRFEDIADAKRGQMAVDGLQDIMEEFPEALDVVKPVCLKIRNTLFPYNKDMTMSVGTPIGDPDQLYNPIIAALEEAISKL
;
A
#
# COMPACT_ATOMS: atom_id res chain seq x y z
N MET A 1 -3.98 15.55 6.87
CA MET A 1 -2.86 16.45 7.25
C MET A 1 -1.61 15.58 7.34
N LEU A 2 -0.70 15.68 6.37
CA LEU A 2 0.64 15.08 6.46
C LEU A 2 1.47 15.98 7.38
N ILE A 3 1.90 15.46 8.52
CA ILE A 3 2.50 16.25 9.60
C ILE A 3 3.96 15.89 9.91
N ASP A 4 4.51 14.92 9.20
CA ASP A 4 5.88 14.43 9.42
C ASP A 4 6.63 14.43 8.09
N LEU A 5 7.49 15.43 7.92
CA LEU A 5 8.36 15.60 6.74
C LEU A 5 9.84 15.43 7.13
N ASP A 6 10.13 14.96 8.35
CA ASP A 6 11.51 14.86 8.86
C ASP A 6 12.35 13.85 8.07
N LEU A 7 11.69 12.91 7.40
CA LEU A 7 12.30 11.95 6.48
C LEU A 7 12.01 12.25 4.99
N ALA A 8 11.33 13.36 4.69
CA ALA A 8 11.05 13.73 3.31
C ALA A 8 12.34 14.10 2.56
N LYS A 9 12.38 13.76 1.28
CA LYS A 9 13.53 14.05 0.42
C LYS A 9 13.11 14.86 -0.80
N VAL A 10 13.91 15.85 -1.17
CA VAL A 10 13.74 16.62 -2.41
C VAL A 10 14.07 15.73 -3.61
N LEU A 11 13.17 15.70 -4.60
CA LEU A 11 13.23 14.84 -5.80
C LEU A 11 14.59 14.90 -6.54
N ASP A 12 15.22 16.08 -6.61
CA ASP A 12 16.45 16.31 -7.39
C ASP A 12 17.75 16.17 -6.59
N SER A 13 17.69 15.67 -5.34
CA SER A 13 18.89 15.51 -4.50
C SER A 13 19.49 14.11 -4.62
N GLU A 14 20.83 14.01 -4.52
CA GLU A 14 21.55 12.73 -4.55
C GLU A 14 21.02 11.74 -3.49
N PRO A 15 21.05 10.41 -3.74
CA PRO A 15 20.65 9.40 -2.75
C PRO A 15 21.30 9.68 -1.39
N SER A 16 20.50 9.85 -0.34
CA SER A 16 21.02 10.25 0.99
C SER A 16 21.91 9.20 1.65
N GLY A 17 22.14 8.06 0.99
CA GLY A 17 22.95 6.96 1.50
C GLY A 17 22.38 6.31 2.77
N ALA A 18 21.15 6.67 3.16
CA ALA A 18 20.50 6.20 4.38
C ALA A 18 20.22 4.70 4.27
N ARG A 19 21.16 3.89 4.76
CA ARG A 19 21.05 2.42 4.84
C ARG A 19 20.15 1.94 5.99
N HIS A 20 19.79 2.82 6.91
CA HIS A 20 18.94 2.49 8.05
C HIS A 20 17.47 2.57 7.62
N ARG A 21 16.83 1.41 7.46
CA ARG A 21 15.38 1.29 7.28
C ARG A 21 14.69 1.88 8.49
N THR A 22 14.20 3.10 8.32
CA THR A 22 13.44 3.84 9.32
C THR A 22 12.01 3.93 8.80
N GLY A 23 11.03 3.69 9.67
CA GLY A 23 9.62 3.60 9.31
C GLY A 23 8.91 2.47 10.03
N THR A 24 7.59 2.61 10.19
CA THR A 24 6.74 1.57 10.78
C THR A 24 6.73 0.35 9.85
N MET A 25 7.17 -0.81 10.36
CA MET A 25 7.42 -2.04 9.59
C MET A 25 6.27 -2.42 8.64
N GLN A 26 5.04 -2.17 9.07
CA GLN A 26 3.78 -2.44 8.37
C GLN A 26 3.66 -1.70 7.03
N PHE A 27 4.28 -0.53 6.91
CA PHE A 27 4.12 0.37 5.79
C PHE A 27 5.34 0.43 4.89
N ILE A 28 6.43 -0.29 5.21
CA ILE A 28 7.62 -0.35 4.37
C ILE A 28 7.30 -1.11 3.06
N ALA A 29 7.68 -0.52 1.93
CA ALA A 29 7.51 -1.11 0.60
C ALA A 29 8.34 -2.40 0.39
N ILE A 30 7.89 -3.29 -0.49
CA ILE A 30 8.48 -4.62 -0.77
C ILE A 30 9.95 -4.51 -1.18
N GLU A 31 10.30 -3.59 -2.07
CA GLU A 31 11.68 -3.45 -2.55
C GLU A 31 12.60 -2.82 -1.49
N VAL A 32 12.08 -1.90 -0.68
CA VAL A 32 12.81 -1.33 0.47
C VAL A 32 13.09 -2.42 1.51
N LEU A 33 12.11 -3.30 1.80
CA LEU A 33 12.29 -4.51 2.62
C LEU A 33 13.31 -5.49 2.02
N ARG A 34 13.57 -5.43 0.71
CA ARG A 34 14.58 -6.23 -0.02
C ARG A 34 15.90 -5.50 -0.29
N LYS A 35 16.13 -4.37 0.37
CA LYS A 35 17.40 -3.59 0.40
C LYS A 35 17.64 -2.83 -0.90
N LYS A 36 16.58 -2.55 -1.65
CA LYS A 36 16.63 -1.60 -2.76
C LYS A 36 16.52 -0.18 -2.23
N ASP A 37 17.08 0.75 -2.99
CA ASP A 37 17.01 2.17 -2.66
C ASP A 37 15.58 2.69 -2.75
N HIS A 38 15.26 3.64 -1.87
CA HIS A 38 13.94 4.26 -1.81
C HIS A 38 13.71 5.18 -3.02
N THR A 39 12.46 5.25 -3.49
CA THR A 39 12.03 6.03 -4.67
C THR A 39 10.60 6.51 -4.44
N TYR A 40 10.11 7.43 -5.29
CA TYR A 40 8.73 7.93 -5.22
C TYR A 40 7.65 6.83 -5.27
N ARG A 41 7.90 5.72 -5.99
CA ARG A 41 6.98 4.58 -6.04
C ARG A 41 6.80 3.95 -4.67
N HIS A 42 7.85 3.90 -3.87
CA HIS A 42 7.81 3.32 -2.53
C HIS A 42 6.93 4.15 -1.59
N ASP A 43 6.89 5.48 -1.75
CA ASP A 43 5.96 6.34 -1.03
C ASP A 43 4.49 6.05 -1.39
N LEU A 44 4.20 5.83 -2.67
CA LEU A 44 2.87 5.44 -3.14
C LEU A 44 2.46 4.05 -2.64
N GLU A 45 3.40 3.10 -2.62
CA GLU A 45 3.18 1.75 -2.07
C GLU A 45 2.92 1.81 -0.55
N SER A 46 3.70 2.60 0.20
CA SER A 46 3.49 2.87 1.62
C SER A 46 2.14 3.53 1.88
N PHE A 47 1.76 4.53 1.09
CA PHE A 47 0.43 5.16 1.16
C PHE A 47 -0.69 4.13 0.95
N PHE A 48 -0.55 3.25 -0.04
CA PHE A 48 -1.53 2.20 -0.28
C PHE A 48 -1.64 1.23 0.92
N TYR A 49 -0.53 0.86 1.55
CA TYR A 49 -0.55 0.04 2.75
C TYR A 49 -1.21 0.74 3.95
N VAL A 50 -1.02 2.04 4.11
CA VAL A 50 -1.75 2.83 5.12
C VAL A 50 -3.25 2.82 4.83
N LEU A 51 -3.67 3.01 3.57
CA LEU A 51 -5.09 2.93 3.20
C LEU A 51 -5.70 1.58 3.56
N LEU A 52 -5.03 0.48 3.20
CA LEU A 52 -5.49 -0.88 3.54
C LEU A 52 -5.59 -1.10 5.05
N TRP A 53 -4.59 -0.64 5.80
CA TRP A 53 -4.59 -0.73 7.26
C TRP A 53 -5.69 0.10 7.90
N MET A 54 -5.95 1.31 7.38
CA MET A 54 -7.06 2.15 7.84
C MET A 54 -8.41 1.45 7.64
N CYS A 55 -8.62 0.83 6.48
CA CYS A 55 -9.88 0.13 6.17
C CYS A 55 -10.05 -1.20 6.93
N ALA A 56 -9.01 -2.03 7.02
CA ALA A 56 -9.08 -3.36 7.65
C ALA A 56 -8.84 -3.37 9.16
N HIS A 57 -8.24 -2.32 9.73
CA HIS A 57 -7.89 -2.27 11.15
C HIS A 57 -8.50 -1.07 11.86
N GLN A 58 -8.17 0.15 11.43
CA GLN A 58 -8.58 1.36 12.15
C GLN A 58 -10.10 1.60 12.10
N ALA A 59 -10.74 1.27 10.99
CA ALA A 59 -12.19 1.46 10.78
C ALA A 59 -13.04 0.78 11.88
N TRP A 60 -12.59 -0.37 12.38
CA TRP A 60 -13.26 -1.13 13.44
C TRP A 60 -13.29 -0.39 14.79
N SER A 61 -12.34 0.50 15.04
CA SER A 61 -12.25 1.30 16.26
C SER A 61 -12.84 2.71 16.11
N ASN A 62 -13.10 3.16 14.88
CA ASN A 62 -13.52 4.53 14.58
C ASN A 62 -15.02 4.66 14.24
N GLY A 63 -15.83 3.64 14.54
CA GLY A 63 -17.29 3.68 14.40
C GLY A 63 -17.83 3.33 13.00
N PHE A 64 -16.97 3.02 12.04
CA PHE A 64 -17.40 2.57 10.70
C PHE A 64 -18.01 1.17 10.71
N ALA A 65 -17.69 0.35 11.71
CA ALA A 65 -18.13 -1.05 11.78
C ALA A 65 -19.50 -1.29 12.44
N GLY A 66 -20.14 -0.26 13.01
CA GLY A 66 -21.44 -0.42 13.66
C GLY A 66 -21.48 -1.54 14.70
N LYS A 67 -22.19 -2.64 14.39
CA LYS A 67 -22.31 -3.85 15.24
C LYS A 67 -21.58 -5.07 14.68
N GLU A 68 -20.89 -4.93 13.56
CA GLU A 68 -20.10 -6.01 12.95
C GLU A 68 -18.94 -6.41 13.87
N ILE A 69 -18.43 -7.63 13.70
CA ILE A 69 -17.30 -8.16 14.48
C ILE A 69 -16.12 -8.37 13.54
N PRO A 70 -14.92 -7.83 13.86
CA PRO A 70 -13.75 -8.03 13.01
C PRO A 70 -13.31 -9.49 12.99
N ALA A 71 -12.59 -9.87 11.93
CA ALA A 71 -11.91 -11.15 11.89
C ALA A 71 -10.96 -11.32 13.11
N LYS A 72 -10.99 -12.50 13.74
CA LYS A 72 -10.15 -12.80 14.92
C LYS A 72 -8.65 -12.62 14.64
N TYR A 73 -8.22 -12.91 13.42
CA TYR A 73 -6.85 -12.77 12.96
C TYR A 73 -6.82 -12.02 11.63
N SER A 74 -6.36 -10.77 11.65
CA SER A 74 -6.16 -9.99 10.42
C SER A 74 -4.97 -10.52 9.63
N ARG A 75 -5.14 -10.62 8.31
CA ARG A 75 -4.06 -10.93 7.36
C ARG A 75 -2.94 -9.88 7.41
N LEU A 76 -3.22 -8.65 7.83
CA LEU A 76 -2.24 -7.57 7.95
C LEU A 76 -1.24 -7.77 9.10
N ARG A 77 -1.52 -8.65 10.07
CA ARG A 77 -0.56 -9.00 11.14
C ARG A 77 0.78 -9.51 10.59
N LYS A 78 0.76 -10.13 9.40
CA LYS A 78 1.96 -10.60 8.71
C LYS A 78 2.90 -9.47 8.29
N TRP A 79 2.47 -8.22 8.37
CA TRP A 79 3.29 -7.04 8.04
C TRP A 79 3.97 -6.41 9.27
N GLU A 80 3.65 -6.88 10.48
CA GLU A 80 4.02 -6.18 11.72
C GLU A 80 5.28 -6.73 12.37
N ILE A 81 5.51 -8.04 12.29
CA ILE A 81 6.55 -8.74 13.04
C ILE A 81 7.15 -9.84 12.16
N GLY A 82 8.48 -9.95 12.16
CA GLY A 82 9.21 -11.00 11.47
C GLY A 82 10.48 -10.48 10.81
N ARG A 83 11.11 -11.31 9.98
CA ARG A 83 12.22 -10.86 9.14
C ARG A 83 11.69 -10.02 8.00
N PHE A 84 12.47 -9.05 7.54
CA PHE A 84 12.06 -8.18 6.45
C PHE A 84 11.74 -8.93 5.16
N GLU A 85 12.46 -10.02 4.89
CA GLU A 85 12.26 -10.90 3.75
C GLU A 85 10.88 -11.60 3.84
N ASP A 86 10.52 -12.11 5.02
CA ASP A 86 9.23 -12.79 5.23
C ASP A 86 8.05 -11.82 5.02
N ILE A 87 8.20 -10.57 5.48
CA ILE A 87 7.20 -9.51 5.32
C ILE A 87 7.09 -9.10 3.84
N ALA A 88 8.22 -8.98 3.14
CA ALA A 88 8.23 -8.65 1.72
C ALA A 88 7.52 -9.74 0.89
N ASP A 89 7.71 -11.01 1.23
CA ASP A 89 7.06 -12.13 0.55
C ASP A 89 5.56 -12.20 0.86
N ALA A 90 5.15 -11.95 2.11
CA ALA A 90 3.74 -11.84 2.48
C ALA A 90 3.04 -10.72 1.69
N LYS A 91 3.61 -9.51 1.70
CA LYS A 91 3.11 -8.36 0.94
C LYS A 91 3.04 -8.67 -0.56
N ARG A 92 4.09 -9.25 -1.14
CA ARG A 92 4.11 -9.63 -2.55
C ARG A 92 3.02 -10.63 -2.89
N GLY A 93 2.80 -11.64 -2.04
CA GLY A 93 1.72 -12.61 -2.22
C GLY A 93 0.34 -11.97 -2.16
N GLN A 94 0.11 -11.07 -1.21
CA GLN A 94 -1.15 -10.34 -1.07
C GLN A 94 -1.40 -9.32 -2.18
N MET A 95 -0.34 -8.76 -2.77
CA MET A 95 -0.49 -7.91 -3.95
C MET A 95 -0.65 -8.73 -5.23
N ALA A 96 -0.41 -10.04 -5.23
CA ALA A 96 -0.55 -10.90 -6.39
C ALA A 96 -1.95 -11.55 -6.48
N VAL A 97 -2.35 -11.89 -7.72
CA VAL A 97 -3.58 -12.65 -8.03
C VAL A 97 -4.81 -12.04 -7.35
N ASP A 98 -5.38 -12.74 -6.36
CA ASP A 98 -6.58 -12.45 -5.59
C ASP A 98 -6.28 -12.07 -4.12
N GLY A 99 -5.00 -11.95 -3.75
CA GLY A 99 -4.60 -11.71 -2.37
C GLY A 99 -5.07 -10.36 -1.79
N LEU A 100 -5.41 -9.39 -2.64
CA LEU A 100 -5.95 -8.11 -2.20
C LEU A 100 -7.43 -8.26 -1.84
N GLN A 101 -8.18 -9.06 -2.58
CA GLN A 101 -9.59 -9.33 -2.34
C GLN A 101 -9.77 -9.93 -0.95
N ASP A 102 -8.90 -10.88 -0.61
CA ASP A 102 -8.74 -11.47 0.72
C ASP A 102 -8.56 -10.44 1.84
N ILE A 103 -7.79 -9.36 1.60
CA ILE A 103 -7.62 -8.27 2.57
C ILE A 103 -8.90 -7.43 2.65
N MET A 104 -9.52 -7.13 1.51
CA MET A 104 -10.72 -6.31 1.44
C MET A 104 -11.95 -6.98 2.06
N GLU A 105 -11.96 -8.31 2.19
CA GLU A 105 -12.97 -9.04 2.99
C GLU A 105 -12.92 -8.68 4.49
N GLU A 106 -11.82 -8.12 4.99
CA GLU A 106 -11.69 -7.65 6.37
C GLU A 106 -12.22 -6.22 6.59
N PHE A 107 -12.69 -5.56 5.52
CA PHE A 107 -13.27 -4.22 5.62
C PHE A 107 -14.71 -4.32 6.14
N PRO A 108 -15.14 -3.43 7.05
CA PRO A 108 -16.56 -3.28 7.37
C PRO A 108 -17.39 -2.97 6.12
N GLU A 109 -18.66 -3.38 6.11
CA GLU A 109 -19.57 -3.17 4.96
C GLU A 109 -19.68 -1.70 4.56
N ALA A 110 -19.63 -0.78 5.53
CA ALA A 110 -19.64 0.66 5.30
C ALA A 110 -18.50 1.17 4.39
N LEU A 111 -17.41 0.40 4.22
CA LEU A 111 -16.27 0.73 3.39
C LEU A 111 -16.24 -0.05 2.06
N ASP A 112 -17.31 -0.72 1.67
CA ASP A 112 -17.41 -1.40 0.37
C ASP A 112 -17.18 -0.44 -0.82
N VAL A 113 -17.57 0.84 -0.66
CA VAL A 113 -17.33 1.90 -1.65
C VAL A 113 -15.84 2.13 -1.94
N VAL A 114 -14.95 1.75 -1.01
CA VAL A 114 -13.48 1.91 -1.14
C VAL A 114 -12.84 0.74 -1.89
N LYS A 115 -13.48 -0.44 -1.97
CA LYS A 115 -12.90 -1.63 -2.62
C LYS A 115 -12.51 -1.39 -4.09
N PRO A 116 -13.32 -0.72 -4.94
CA PRO A 116 -12.95 -0.44 -6.32
C PRO A 116 -11.70 0.45 -6.45
N VAL A 117 -11.52 1.44 -5.56
CA VAL A 117 -10.32 2.30 -5.61
C VAL A 117 -9.08 1.54 -5.15
N CYS A 118 -9.17 0.66 -4.15
CA CYS A 118 -8.08 -0.23 -3.76
C CYS A 118 -7.62 -1.12 -4.92
N LEU A 119 -8.55 -1.71 -5.67
CA LEU A 119 -8.23 -2.52 -6.85
C LEU A 119 -7.52 -1.71 -7.95
N LYS A 120 -7.98 -0.48 -8.22
CA LYS A 120 -7.34 0.42 -9.19
C LYS A 120 -5.92 0.77 -8.78
N ILE A 121 -5.72 1.21 -7.54
CA ILE A 121 -4.39 1.55 -7.01
C ILE A 121 -3.45 0.34 -7.08
N ARG A 122 -3.91 -0.85 -6.69
CA ARG A 122 -3.12 -2.08 -6.80
C ARG A 122 -2.71 -2.35 -8.24
N ASN A 123 -3.63 -2.27 -9.19
CA ASN A 123 -3.34 -2.56 -10.59
C ASN A 123 -2.35 -1.54 -11.20
N THR A 124 -2.40 -0.29 -10.75
CA THR A 124 -1.42 0.73 -11.12
C THR A 124 -0.04 0.46 -10.52
N LEU A 125 0.05 0.09 -9.24
CA LEU A 125 1.32 -0.10 -8.54
C LEU A 125 2.00 -1.45 -8.82
N PHE A 126 1.20 -2.48 -9.12
CA PHE A 126 1.63 -3.87 -9.29
C PHE A 126 1.13 -4.46 -10.61
N PRO A 127 1.44 -3.84 -11.77
CA PRO A 127 1.01 -4.34 -13.05
C PRO A 127 1.69 -5.68 -13.39
N TYR A 128 0.99 -6.51 -14.15
CA TYR A 128 1.54 -7.75 -14.70
C TYR A 128 2.13 -7.47 -16.08
N ASN A 129 3.33 -7.98 -16.34
CA ASN A 129 3.91 -7.98 -17.67
C ASN A 129 3.33 -9.10 -18.55
N LYS A 130 3.77 -9.17 -19.81
CA LYS A 130 3.33 -10.19 -20.77
C LYS A 130 3.61 -11.63 -20.33
N ASP A 131 4.61 -11.82 -19.46
CA ASP A 131 5.01 -13.12 -18.91
C ASP A 131 4.31 -13.43 -17.58
N MET A 132 3.21 -12.73 -17.27
CA MET A 132 2.46 -12.87 -16.02
C MET A 132 3.30 -12.67 -14.75
N THR A 133 4.39 -11.92 -14.85
CA THR A 133 5.21 -11.53 -13.71
C THR A 133 4.75 -10.16 -13.21
N MET A 134 4.36 -10.13 -11.93
CA MET A 134 3.97 -8.89 -11.25
C MET A 134 5.20 -8.01 -11.01
N SER A 135 5.13 -6.77 -11.48
CA SER A 135 6.15 -5.76 -11.21
C SER A 135 6.05 -5.28 -9.76
N VAL A 136 7.20 -5.18 -9.11
CA VAL A 136 7.37 -4.53 -7.80
C VAL A 136 8.42 -3.43 -7.86
N GLY A 137 8.85 -3.05 -9.06
CA GLY A 137 9.94 -2.11 -9.30
C GLY A 137 9.46 -0.73 -9.67
N THR A 138 10.29 0.29 -9.43
CA THR A 138 10.03 1.65 -9.94
C THR A 138 10.06 1.65 -11.47
N PRO A 139 8.98 2.08 -12.15
CA PRO A 139 8.97 2.12 -13.60
C PRO A 139 9.92 3.20 -14.11
N ILE A 140 10.48 2.97 -15.29
CA ILE A 140 11.33 3.94 -15.98
C ILE A 140 10.43 5.04 -16.56
N GLY A 141 10.87 6.30 -16.47
CA GLY A 141 10.19 7.45 -17.06
C GLY A 141 9.54 8.34 -16.01
N ASP A 142 8.48 9.04 -16.43
CA ASP A 142 7.81 10.07 -15.65
C ASP A 142 7.06 9.48 -14.43
N PRO A 143 7.27 9.99 -13.20
CA PRO A 143 6.48 9.61 -12.03
C PRO A 143 4.97 9.73 -12.21
N ASP A 144 4.51 10.64 -13.06
CA ASP A 144 3.09 10.87 -13.34
C ASP A 144 2.37 9.66 -13.92
N GLN A 145 3.11 8.70 -14.46
CA GLN A 145 2.56 7.40 -14.88
C GLN A 145 1.93 6.61 -13.72
N LEU A 146 2.35 6.87 -12.47
CA LEU A 146 1.75 6.29 -11.27
C LEU A 146 0.85 7.29 -10.54
N TYR A 147 1.25 8.57 -10.43
CA TYR A 147 0.46 9.57 -9.70
C TYR A 147 -0.90 9.82 -10.35
N ASN A 148 -0.95 10.10 -11.66
CA ASN A 148 -2.19 10.51 -12.32
C ASN A 148 -3.29 9.42 -12.25
N PRO A 149 -3.00 8.13 -12.51
CA PRO A 149 -4.03 7.10 -12.36
C PRO A 149 -4.51 6.91 -10.91
N ILE A 150 -3.63 7.07 -9.92
CA ILE A 150 -4.01 6.96 -8.49
C ILE A 150 -4.90 8.14 -8.09
N ILE A 151 -4.52 9.37 -8.47
CA ILE A 151 -5.31 10.58 -8.22
C ILE A 151 -6.69 10.43 -8.85
N ALA A 152 -6.76 10.07 -10.14
CA ALA A 152 -8.03 9.86 -10.84
C ALA A 152 -8.90 8.80 -10.16
N ALA A 153 -8.31 7.70 -9.68
CA ALA A 153 -9.05 6.65 -8.96
C ALA A 153 -9.63 7.15 -7.63
N LEU A 154 -8.91 8.02 -6.91
CA LEU A 154 -9.37 8.66 -5.68
C LEU A 154 -10.48 9.69 -5.95
N GLU A 155 -10.30 10.55 -6.96
CA GLU A 155 -11.30 11.56 -7.35
C GLU A 155 -12.62 10.90 -7.77
N GLU A 156 -12.55 9.83 -8.55
CA GLU A 156 -13.74 9.08 -8.95
C GLU A 156 -14.46 8.46 -7.73
N ALA A 157 -13.72 7.96 -6.74
CA ALA A 157 -14.30 7.44 -5.51
C ALA A 157 -14.98 8.55 -4.69
N ILE A 158 -14.34 9.71 -4.57
CA ILE A 158 -14.87 10.87 -3.84
C ILE A 158 -16.15 11.40 -4.51
N SER A 159 -16.21 11.43 -5.84
CA SER A 159 -17.41 11.90 -6.58
C SER A 159 -18.67 11.05 -6.37
N LYS A 160 -18.53 9.85 -5.77
CA LYS A 160 -19.62 8.91 -5.50
C LYS A 160 -20.10 8.92 -4.04
N LEU A 161 -19.47 9.73 -3.19
CA LEU A 161 -19.87 9.97 -1.80
C LEU A 161 -20.88 11.13 -1.72
#